data_AF-A9WST4-F1
#
_entry.id   AF-A9WST4-F1
#
_cell.length_a   1.000
_cell.length_b   1.000
_cell.length_c   1.000
_cell.angle_alpha   90.00
_cell.angle_beta   90.00
_cell.angle_gamma   90.00
#
_symmetry.space_group_name_H-M   'P 1'
#
loop_
_entity.id
_entity.type
_entity.pdbx_description
1 polymer ?
#
loop_
_entity_poly.entity_id
_entity_poly.type
_entity_poly.pdbx_seq_one_letter_code
_entity_poly.pdbx_strand_id
1 'polypeptide(L)'
;MHKNFAEVLGPGVSDPLANTPFYDVYETADDGEYVAVGAMEPQFFSQLLVATGIDFPDDGSRDDPASWPELAEKLAAAFRAKSRLDWARIGHEAGACLSAVWSLEESENHPHMRYRIERQREQGGTGGERYIQAYMPETLAHSCKLSEYVIGFHLSISMT
;
A
#
# COMPACT_ATOMS: atom_id res chain seq x y z
N MET A 1 -15.65 -12.93 -8.23
CA MET A 1 -14.72 -12.74 -9.35
C MET A 1 -13.75 -11.68 -8.92
N HIS A 2 -12.50 -12.05 -8.66
CA HIS A 2 -11.43 -11.13 -8.28
C HIS A 2 -11.20 -10.17 -9.44
N LYS A 3 -11.41 -8.87 -9.23
CA LYS A 3 -11.06 -7.84 -10.21
C LYS A 3 -9.58 -7.53 -10.03
N ASN A 4 -8.76 -7.84 -11.02
CA ASN A 4 -7.34 -7.50 -10.99
C ASN A 4 -7.14 -5.97 -11.08
N PHE A 5 -5.96 -5.49 -10.71
CA PHE A 5 -5.59 -4.07 -10.85
C PHE A 5 -5.78 -3.52 -12.28
N ALA A 6 -5.62 -4.34 -13.32
CA ALA A 6 -5.79 -3.92 -14.71
C ALA A 6 -7.24 -3.51 -15.03
N GLU A 7 -8.23 -4.20 -14.46
CA GLU A 7 -9.64 -3.82 -14.57
C GLU A 7 -9.95 -2.51 -13.83
N VAL A 8 -9.18 -2.18 -12.78
CA VAL A 8 -9.33 -0.96 -11.98
C VAL A 8 -8.72 0.27 -12.68
N LEU A 9 -7.58 0.11 -13.35
CA LEU A 9 -6.85 1.22 -14.00
C LEU A 9 -7.49 1.71 -15.31
N GLY A 10 -8.41 0.92 -15.89
CA GLY A 10 -9.12 1.26 -17.12
C GLY A 10 -8.32 0.97 -18.40
N PRO A 11 -8.98 1.06 -19.58
CA PRO A 11 -8.34 0.71 -20.85
C PRO A 11 -7.19 1.67 -21.19
N GLY A 12 -6.06 1.12 -21.64
CA GLY A 12 -4.89 1.89 -22.11
C GLY A 12 -3.69 1.94 -21.16
N VAL A 13 -3.81 1.39 -19.95
CA VAL A 13 -2.68 1.20 -19.03
C VAL A 13 -2.19 -0.24 -19.14
N SER A 14 -1.02 -0.46 -19.76
CA SER A 14 -0.33 -1.75 -19.71
C SER A 14 0.47 -1.82 -18.42
N ASP A 15 -0.07 -2.50 -17.42
CA ASP A 15 0.69 -2.84 -16.22
C ASP A 15 1.42 -4.17 -16.47
N PRO A 16 2.78 -4.19 -16.48
CA PRO A 16 3.55 -5.42 -16.66
C PRO A 16 3.38 -6.43 -15.51
N LEU A 17 2.81 -5.99 -14.38
CA LEU A 17 2.47 -6.83 -13.23
C LEU A 17 0.98 -7.18 -13.20
N ALA A 18 0.18 -6.70 -14.16
CA ALA A 18 -1.22 -7.09 -14.29
C ALA A 18 -1.34 -8.62 -14.35
N ASN A 19 -2.20 -9.18 -13.51
CA ASN A 19 -2.45 -10.62 -13.37
C ASN A 19 -1.37 -11.42 -12.64
N THR A 20 -0.41 -10.79 -11.96
CA THR A 20 0.47 -11.53 -11.03
C THR A 20 -0.20 -11.71 -9.68
N PRO A 21 -0.61 -12.93 -9.29
CA PRO A 21 -1.45 -13.15 -8.09
C PRO A 21 -0.71 -12.88 -6.77
N PHE A 22 0.62 -12.93 -6.79
CA PHE A 22 1.45 -12.55 -5.65
C PHE A 22 1.81 -11.06 -5.64
N TYR A 23 1.16 -10.24 -6.48
CA TYR A 23 1.27 -8.79 -6.52
C TYR A 23 -0.10 -8.15 -6.86
N ASP A 24 -1.09 -8.35 -5.98
CA ASP A 24 -2.46 -7.87 -6.19
C ASP A 24 -3.17 -7.53 -4.86
N VAL A 25 -4.42 -7.06 -4.95
CA VAL A 25 -5.30 -6.77 -3.81
C VAL A 25 -6.41 -7.80 -3.69
N TYR A 26 -6.61 -8.31 -2.48
CA TYR A 26 -7.61 -9.33 -2.19
C TYR A 26 -8.59 -8.86 -1.13
N GLU A 27 -9.87 -9.11 -1.37
CA GLU A 27 -10.93 -8.85 -0.40
C GLU A 27 -10.87 -9.88 0.74
N THR A 28 -11.13 -9.41 1.96
CA THR A 28 -11.07 -10.21 3.18
C THR A 28 -12.45 -10.68 3.62
N ALA A 29 -12.52 -11.35 4.78
CA ALA A 29 -13.80 -11.79 5.34
C ALA A 29 -14.73 -10.61 5.69
N ASP A 30 -14.16 -9.46 6.03
CA ASP A 30 -14.93 -8.25 6.27
C ASP A 30 -15.29 -7.61 4.92
N ASP A 31 -16.59 -7.48 4.64
CA ASP A 31 -17.07 -7.01 3.34
C ASP A 31 -16.55 -5.60 3.02
N GLY A 32 -15.94 -5.44 1.85
CA GLY A 32 -15.35 -4.17 1.43
C GLY A 32 -13.99 -3.84 2.05
N GLU A 33 -13.42 -4.74 2.85
CA GLU A 33 -12.07 -4.62 3.39
C GLU A 33 -11.07 -5.48 2.61
N TYR A 34 -9.86 -4.96 2.44
CA TYR A 34 -8.86 -5.54 1.53
C TYR A 34 -7.48 -5.68 2.18
N VAL A 35 -6.70 -6.61 1.64
CA VAL A 35 -5.25 -6.74 1.88
C VAL A 35 -4.50 -6.60 0.56
N ALA A 36 -3.32 -5.99 0.62
CA ALA A 36 -2.39 -5.86 -0.49
C ALA A 36 -1.27 -6.90 -0.34
N VAL A 37 -1.01 -7.64 -1.42
CA VAL A 37 0.08 -8.61 -1.53
C VAL A 37 1.14 -8.02 -2.46
N GLY A 38 2.40 -8.12 -2.05
CA GLY A 38 3.55 -7.62 -2.80
C GLY A 38 4.76 -8.56 -2.74
N ALA A 39 4.53 -9.87 -2.86
CA ALA A 39 5.51 -10.92 -2.64
C ALA A 39 6.25 -11.33 -3.94
N MET A 40 6.92 -10.37 -4.59
CA MET A 40 7.65 -10.60 -5.85
C MET A 40 8.98 -11.32 -5.68
N GLU A 41 9.61 -11.26 -4.51
CA GLU A 41 10.84 -11.98 -4.25
C GLU A 41 10.55 -13.40 -3.75
N PRO A 42 11.30 -14.44 -4.20
CA PRO A 42 11.03 -15.83 -3.84
C PRO A 42 10.88 -16.07 -2.34
N GLN A 43 11.72 -15.44 -1.51
CA GLN A 43 11.64 -15.59 -0.06
C GLN A 43 10.32 -15.10 0.53
N PHE A 44 9.78 -13.99 0.03
CA PHE A 44 8.51 -13.44 0.52
C PHE A 44 7.32 -14.22 -0.02
N PHE A 45 7.43 -14.77 -1.23
CA PHE A 45 6.45 -15.69 -1.77
C PHE A 45 6.34 -16.96 -0.92
N SER A 46 7.46 -17.55 -0.50
CA SER A 46 7.44 -18.67 0.44
C SER A 46 6.77 -18.31 1.77
N GLN A 47 7.07 -17.12 2.33
CA GLN A 47 6.39 -16.67 3.55
C GLN A 47 4.89 -16.44 3.34
N LEU A 48 4.48 -15.95 2.16
CA LEU A 48 3.06 -15.79 1.80
C LEU A 48 2.35 -17.14 1.78
N LEU A 49 2.94 -18.17 1.16
CA LEU A 49 2.37 -19.52 1.14
C LEU A 49 2.22 -20.09 2.55
N VAL A 50 3.23 -19.91 3.41
CA VAL A 50 3.18 -20.31 4.82
C VAL A 50 2.08 -19.56 5.58
N ALA A 51 1.99 -18.24 5.40
CA ALA A 51 1.00 -17.38 6.06
C ALA A 51 -0.44 -17.74 5.67
N THR A 52 -0.65 -18.06 4.40
CA THR A 52 -1.96 -18.40 3.83
C THR A 52 -2.32 -19.88 3.98
N GLY A 53 -1.34 -20.74 4.26
CA GLY A 53 -1.51 -22.19 4.32
C GLY A 53 -1.75 -22.83 2.95
N ILE A 54 -1.38 -22.13 1.87
CA ILE A 54 -1.54 -22.61 0.50
C ILE A 54 -0.40 -23.54 0.15
N ASP A 55 -0.76 -24.74 -0.33
CA ASP A 55 0.19 -25.64 -0.98
C ASP A 55 0.31 -25.27 -2.47
N PHE A 56 1.52 -24.89 -2.87
CA PHE A 56 1.86 -24.50 -4.22
C PHE A 56 3.25 -25.04 -4.57
N PRO A 57 3.42 -25.68 -5.73
CA PRO A 57 4.64 -26.39 -6.06
C PRO A 57 5.83 -25.44 -6.30
N ASP A 58 7.01 -25.86 -5.83
CA ASP A 58 8.30 -25.21 -6.06
C ASP A 58 9.02 -25.86 -7.26
N ASP A 59 8.34 -25.88 -8.41
CA ASP A 59 8.80 -26.52 -9.66
C ASP A 59 8.92 -25.53 -10.84
N GLY A 60 8.90 -24.23 -10.54
CA GLY A 60 8.84 -23.17 -11.53
C GLY A 60 7.41 -22.76 -11.91
N SER A 61 6.37 -23.42 -11.39
CA SER A 61 4.97 -23.02 -11.63
C SER A 61 4.72 -21.55 -11.33
N ARG A 62 5.39 -20.99 -10.32
CA ARG A 62 5.27 -19.57 -9.96
C ARG A 62 5.58 -18.63 -11.13
N ASP A 63 6.57 -18.97 -11.95
CA ASP A 63 7.03 -18.16 -13.08
C ASP A 63 6.27 -18.49 -14.38
N ASP A 64 5.35 -19.47 -14.34
CA ASP A 64 4.47 -19.85 -15.44
C ASP A 64 3.11 -19.13 -15.32
N PRO A 65 2.79 -18.18 -16.21
CA PRO A 65 1.49 -17.50 -16.21
C PRO A 65 0.28 -18.43 -16.35
N ALA A 66 0.46 -19.65 -16.87
CA ALA A 66 -0.62 -20.63 -16.95
C ALA A 66 -1.08 -21.13 -15.57
N SER A 67 -0.22 -21.06 -14.54
CA SER A 67 -0.56 -21.46 -13.17
C SER A 67 -1.24 -20.35 -12.36
N TRP A 68 -1.10 -19.09 -12.80
CA TRP A 68 -1.55 -17.92 -12.05
C TRP A 68 -3.06 -17.87 -11.78
N PRO A 69 -3.95 -18.31 -12.69
CA PRO A 69 -5.37 -18.38 -12.38
C PRO A 69 -5.69 -19.27 -11.17
N GLU A 70 -5.07 -20.45 -11.08
CA GLU A 70 -5.27 -21.36 -9.94
C GLU A 70 -4.75 -20.74 -8.64
N LEU A 71 -3.56 -20.14 -8.69
CA LEU A 71 -2.97 -19.46 -7.53
C LEU A 71 -3.83 -18.27 -7.08
N ALA A 72 -4.35 -17.47 -8.01
CA ALA A 72 -5.24 -16.36 -7.73
C ALA A 72 -6.52 -16.80 -7.01
N GLU A 73 -7.13 -17.90 -7.46
CA GLU A 73 -8.31 -18.48 -6.81
C GLU A 73 -8.01 -18.96 -5.39
N LYS A 74 -6.88 -19.67 -5.19
CA LYS A 74 -6.44 -20.13 -3.88
C LYS A 74 -6.18 -18.95 -2.92
N LEU A 75 -5.50 -17.91 -3.38
CA LEU A 75 -5.24 -16.71 -2.58
C LEU A 75 -6.53 -15.97 -2.24
N ALA A 76 -7.42 -15.76 -3.21
CA ALA A 76 -8.71 -15.12 -2.97
C ALA A 76 -9.54 -15.89 -1.95
N ALA A 77 -9.59 -17.22 -2.05
CA ALA A 77 -10.28 -18.07 -1.08
C ALA A 77 -9.64 -18.00 0.31
N ALA A 78 -8.30 -18.03 0.39
CA ALA A 78 -7.58 -17.90 1.65
C ALA A 78 -7.89 -16.56 2.32
N PHE A 79 -7.76 -15.44 1.61
CA PHE A 79 -7.96 -14.12 2.19
C PHE A 79 -9.38 -13.86 2.67
N ARG A 80 -10.40 -14.46 2.02
CA ARG A 80 -11.79 -14.45 2.48
C ARG A 80 -12.05 -15.21 3.79
N ALA A 81 -11.08 -15.99 4.29
CA ALA A 81 -11.26 -16.79 5.51
C ALA A 81 -11.00 -16.05 6.83
N LYS A 82 -10.41 -14.83 6.80
CA LYS A 82 -10.08 -14.06 8.01
C LYS A 82 -10.32 -12.57 7.81
N SER A 83 -10.42 -11.83 8.91
CA SER A 83 -10.57 -10.38 8.91
C SER A 83 -9.32 -9.68 8.35
N ARG A 84 -9.47 -8.43 7.88
CA ARG A 84 -8.33 -7.59 7.45
C ARG A 84 -7.27 -7.45 8.54
N LEU A 85 -7.70 -7.27 9.80
CA LEU A 85 -6.80 -7.10 10.93
C LEU A 85 -6.06 -8.39 11.31
N ASP A 86 -6.70 -9.55 11.16
CA ASP A 86 -6.02 -10.84 11.33
C ASP A 86 -4.91 -11.01 10.29
N TRP A 87 -5.19 -10.67 9.04
CA TRP A 87 -4.18 -10.71 7.98
C TRP A 87 -3.05 -9.71 8.19
N ALA A 88 -3.36 -8.50 8.69
CA ALA A 88 -2.33 -7.52 9.05
C ALA A 88 -1.36 -8.08 10.10
N ARG A 89 -1.91 -8.75 11.13
CA ARG A 89 -1.12 -9.39 12.18
C ARG A 89 -0.29 -10.55 11.63
N ILE A 90 -0.91 -11.44 10.86
CA ILE A 90 -0.24 -12.60 10.24
C ILE A 90 0.89 -12.13 9.31
N GLY A 91 0.65 -11.13 8.47
CA GLY A 91 1.65 -10.57 7.56
C GLY A 91 2.84 -9.98 8.32
N HIS A 92 2.57 -9.24 9.41
CA HIS A 92 3.63 -8.70 10.27
C HIS A 92 4.47 -9.81 10.94
N GLU A 93 3.83 -10.84 11.47
CA GLU A 93 4.51 -11.97 12.13
C GLU A 93 5.32 -12.82 11.13
N ALA A 94 4.77 -13.06 9.94
CA ALA A 94 5.40 -13.90 8.90
C ALA A 94 6.52 -13.17 8.14
N GLY A 95 6.52 -11.83 8.11
CA GLY A 95 7.38 -11.07 7.20
C GLY A 95 7.10 -11.36 5.72
N ALA A 96 5.90 -11.88 5.41
CA ALA A 96 5.40 -11.97 4.05
C ALA A 96 5.00 -10.55 3.64
N CYS A 97 5.43 -10.07 2.47
CA CYS A 97 5.01 -8.77 1.92
C CYS A 97 3.48 -8.74 1.70
N LEU A 98 2.74 -8.57 2.79
CA LEU A 98 1.31 -8.65 2.96
C LEU A 98 0.92 -7.60 4.00
N SER A 99 0.04 -6.69 3.62
CA SER A 99 -0.42 -5.61 4.51
C SER A 99 -1.91 -5.38 4.35
N ALA A 100 -2.59 -4.99 5.43
CA ALA A 100 -3.92 -4.41 5.33
C ALA A 100 -3.91 -3.15 4.46
N VAL A 101 -4.96 -2.98 3.65
CA VAL A 101 -5.24 -1.71 2.99
C VAL A 101 -5.91 -0.81 4.03
N TRP A 102 -5.24 0.28 4.39
CA TRP A 102 -5.73 1.25 5.36
C TRP A 102 -6.36 2.44 4.64
N SER A 103 -7.47 2.95 5.19
CA SER A 103 -7.98 4.25 4.76
C SER A 103 -7.00 5.36 5.11
N LEU A 104 -7.17 6.55 4.53
CA LEU A 104 -6.32 7.69 4.88
C LEU A 104 -6.43 8.05 6.37
N GLU A 105 -7.65 8.05 6.90
CA GLU A 105 -7.93 8.34 8.32
C GLU A 105 -7.33 7.29 9.27
N GLU A 106 -7.41 6.01 8.91
CA GLU A 106 -6.79 4.94 9.70
C GLU A 106 -5.26 5.04 9.64
N SER A 107 -4.72 5.35 8.46
CA SER A 107 -3.28 5.47 8.22
C SER A 107 -2.65 6.54 9.11
N GLU A 108 -3.29 7.69 9.30
CA GLU A 108 -2.80 8.75 10.19
C GLU A 108 -2.60 8.29 11.63
N ASN A 109 -3.46 7.36 12.08
CA ASN A 109 -3.44 6.83 13.45
C ASN A 109 -2.57 5.57 13.58
N HIS A 110 -2.09 4.99 12.48
CA HIS A 110 -1.30 3.77 12.49
C HIS A 110 0.06 4.00 13.20
N PRO A 111 0.53 3.09 14.08
CA PRO A 111 1.76 3.28 14.87
C PRO A 111 2.99 3.67 14.04
N HIS A 112 3.16 3.05 12.86
CA HIS A 112 4.25 3.37 11.93
C HIS A 112 4.20 4.82 11.42
N MET A 113 3.01 5.30 11.07
CA MET A 113 2.82 6.66 10.56
C MET A 113 2.97 7.67 11.67
N ARG A 114 2.35 7.43 12.83
CA ARG A 114 2.51 8.28 14.03
C ARG A 114 3.97 8.49 14.40
N TYR A 115 4.74 7.41 14.47
CA TYR A 115 6.17 7.47 14.74
C TYR A 115 6.90 8.36 13.74
N ARG A 116 6.60 8.24 12.44
CA ARG A 116 7.25 9.06 11.39
C ARG A 116 6.82 10.52 11.46
N ILE A 117 5.55 10.80 11.71
CA ILE A 117 5.03 12.17 11.86
C ILE A 117 5.67 12.85 13.08
N GLU A 118 5.77 12.14 14.21
CA GLU A 118 6.43 12.64 15.43
C GLU A 118 7.92 12.96 15.14
N ARG A 119 8.63 12.06 14.47
CA ARG A 119 10.03 12.28 14.06
C ARG A 119 10.21 13.48 13.12
N GLN A 120 9.27 13.70 12.19
CA GLN A 120 9.31 14.86 11.30
C GLN A 120 9.11 16.18 12.06
N ARG A 121 8.23 16.18 13.07
CA ARG A 121 7.97 17.36 13.92
C ARG A 121 9.19 17.73 14.76
N GLU A 122 9.87 16.75 15.34
CA GLU A 122 11.11 16.96 16.10
C GLU A 122 12.23 17.60 15.26
N GLN A 123 12.29 17.29 13.97
CA GLN A 123 13.29 17.81 13.04
C GLN A 123 12.94 19.21 12.47
N GLY A 124 11.89 19.86 12.99
CA GLY A 124 11.46 21.18 12.55
C GLY A 124 10.75 21.19 11.19
N GLY A 125 10.25 20.04 10.73
CA GLY A 125 9.44 19.96 9.51
C GLY A 125 8.15 20.77 9.66
N THR A 126 7.96 21.81 8.83
CA THR A 126 6.83 22.73 8.87
C THR A 126 5.63 22.23 8.05
N GLY A 127 5.37 20.92 8.03
CA GLY A 127 4.14 20.39 7.45
C GLY A 127 2.96 20.98 8.23
N GLY A 128 2.26 21.96 7.64
CA GLY A 128 1.08 22.57 8.26
C GLY A 128 0.07 21.49 8.67
N GLU A 129 -0.88 21.85 9.54
CA GLU A 129 -1.77 20.94 10.28
C GLU A 129 -2.54 19.87 9.46
N ARG A 130 -2.47 19.90 8.11
CA ARG A 130 -3.10 18.97 7.16
C ARG A 130 -2.18 18.38 6.08
N TYR A 131 -0.87 18.62 6.14
CA TYR A 131 0.07 18.06 5.16
C TYR A 131 1.16 17.26 5.88
N ILE A 132 1.09 15.94 5.78
CA ILE A 132 2.26 15.08 6.01
C ILE A 132 3.25 15.45 4.90
N GLN A 133 4.28 16.21 5.25
CA GLN A 133 5.33 16.53 4.29
C GLN A 133 6.01 15.21 3.91
N ALA A 134 5.88 14.81 2.64
CA ALA A 134 6.75 13.78 2.09
C ALA A 134 8.18 14.25 2.36
N TYR A 135 8.95 13.45 3.10
CA TYR A 135 10.33 13.79 3.41
C TYR A 135 11.10 13.92 2.09
N MET A 136 11.39 15.15 1.67
CA MET A 136 12.42 15.42 0.68
C MET A 136 13.74 15.56 1.42
N PRO A 137 14.77 14.74 1.12
CA PRO A 137 16.10 14.97 1.67
C PRO A 137 16.61 16.36 1.22
N GLU A 138 17.42 17.01 2.06
CA GLU A 138 17.93 18.39 1.84
C GLU A 138 18.60 18.58 0.47
N THR A 139 19.10 17.51 -0.15
CA THR A 139 19.74 17.52 -1.46
C THR A 139 18.77 17.87 -2.61
N LEU A 140 17.45 17.72 -2.42
CA LEU A 140 16.43 18.06 -3.44
C LEU A 140 15.71 19.39 -3.16
N ALA A 141 15.88 19.98 -1.97
CA ALA A 141 15.24 21.25 -1.62
C ALA A 141 15.71 22.43 -2.50
N HIS A 142 16.93 22.37 -3.02
CA HIS A 142 17.51 23.45 -3.83
C HIS A 142 16.95 23.56 -5.26
N SER A 143 16.27 22.54 -5.80
CA SER A 143 15.76 22.56 -7.18
C SER A 143 14.26 22.85 -7.30
N CYS A 144 13.50 22.84 -6.19
CA CYS A 144 12.07 23.04 -6.22
C CYS A 144 11.69 24.49 -5.85
N LYS A 145 11.95 25.43 -6.78
CA LYS A 145 11.23 26.72 -6.77
C LYS A 145 9.83 26.46 -7.32
N LEU A 146 8.90 26.02 -6.48
CA LEU A 146 7.48 26.08 -6.82
C LEU A 146 7.04 27.54 -6.70
N SER A 147 6.88 28.14 -7.87
CA SER A 147 6.23 29.42 -8.16
C SER A 147 5.11 29.77 -7.16
N GLU A 148 5.37 30.73 -6.28
CA GLU A 148 4.33 31.52 -5.62
C GLU A 148 3.60 32.34 -6.69
N TYR A 149 2.38 31.96 -7.04
CA TYR A 149 1.45 32.88 -7.69
C TYR A 149 0.04 32.68 -7.15
N VAL A 150 -0.52 33.80 -6.70
CA VAL A 150 -1.92 34.05 -6.31
C VAL A 150 -2.34 33.65 -4.88
N ILE A 151 -2.03 34.50 -3.90
CA ILE A 151 -3.05 34.99 -2.94
C ILE A 151 -2.77 36.48 -2.67
N GLY A 152 -3.68 37.33 -3.13
CA GLY A 152 -3.60 38.79 -3.01
C GLY A 152 -3.79 39.26 -1.55
N PHE A 153 -2.82 40.03 -1.06
CA PHE A 153 -2.94 40.80 0.17
C PHE A 153 -3.76 42.07 -0.09
N HIS A 154 -5.00 42.13 0.40
CA HIS A 154 -5.71 43.40 0.60
C HIS A 154 -5.50 43.83 2.06
N LEU A 155 -4.53 44.72 2.28
CA LEU A 155 -4.30 45.37 3.57
C LEU A 155 -5.41 46.41 3.81
N SER A 156 -6.29 46.14 4.78
CA SER A 156 -7.05 47.17 5.47
C SER A 156 -6.67 47.10 6.95
N ILE A 157 -5.78 48.01 7.37
CA ILE A 157 -5.51 48.28 8.78
C ILE A 157 -6.37 49.49 9.16
N SER A 158 -7.27 49.29 10.11
CA SER A 158 -8.03 50.36 10.76
C SER A 158 -7.42 50.70 12.12
N MET A 159 -7.41 51.99 12.42
CA MET A 159 -7.32 52.65 13.75
C MET A 159 -5.93 52.59 14.41
N THR A 160 -5.27 53.72 14.68
CA THR A 160 -5.68 54.81 15.59
C THR A 160 -4.89 56.09 15.29
#